data_AF-A0A7C5AC68-F1
#
_entry.id   AF-A0A7C5AC68-F1
#
_cell.length_a   1.000
_cell.length_b   1.000
_cell.length_c   1.000
_cell.angle_alpha   90.00
_cell.angle_beta   90.00
_cell.angle_gamma   90.00
#
_symmetry.space_group_name_H-M   'P 1'
#
loop_
_entity.id
_entity.type
_entity.pdbx_description
1 polymer ?
#
loop_
_entity_poly.entity_id
_entity_poly.type
_entity_poly.pdbx_seq_one_letter_code
_entity_poly.pdbx_strand_id
1 'polypeptide(L)'
;MPHLNELNDKFSEAGLSIIGVTGESPSKTEPWVKAKGAKYAYAYDKGKKLSRALGVTGIPHAFLVDPGGTIVWRGHPGNLTPDIIEKHLDGALKKPVWEWPASTKKLRTALKKGAFGKAIDEADALSQSDDELLQQIAGVVRDMVRGKVAALKSLKDQGDYLAVVTRGKALAKALKGYPEGEEAAAILAEVKKDPMAKKVIKAQKALRKIEADAQKLRSARKLKAVIHKVQKLTEKLADTHAEKQGQALVARLEKKMKALQRR
;
A
#
# COMPACT_ATOMS: atom_id res chain seq x y z
N MET A 1 -24.70 -1.23 4.47
CA MET A 1 -23.57 -2.05 4.97
C MET A 1 -23.49 -1.82 6.46
N PRO A 2 -24.22 -2.61 7.28
CA PRO A 2 -24.25 -2.40 8.74
C PRO A 2 -22.84 -2.39 9.34
N HIS A 3 -22.04 -3.40 9.00
CA HIS A 3 -20.67 -3.56 9.49
C HIS A 3 -19.77 -2.33 9.33
N LEU A 4 -19.68 -1.73 8.14
CA LEU A 4 -18.81 -0.56 7.93
C LEU A 4 -19.34 0.70 8.62
N ASN A 5 -20.66 0.83 8.78
CA ASN A 5 -21.24 1.91 9.55
C ASN A 5 -20.95 1.72 11.05
N GLU A 6 -21.05 0.50 11.58
CA GLU A 6 -20.70 0.19 12.98
C GLU A 6 -19.22 0.47 13.26
N LEU A 7 -18.33 0.07 12.35
CA LEU A 7 -16.91 0.41 12.45
C LEU A 7 -16.67 1.92 12.41
N ASN A 8 -17.36 2.64 11.53
CA ASN A 8 -17.28 4.09 11.45
C ASN A 8 -17.74 4.74 12.75
N ASP A 9 -18.91 4.36 13.26
CA ASP A 9 -19.47 4.86 14.51
C ASP A 9 -18.54 4.58 15.71
N LYS A 10 -17.89 3.41 15.73
CA LYS A 10 -16.98 3.03 16.82
C LYS A 10 -15.64 3.77 16.79
N PHE A 11 -15.09 4.06 15.61
CA PHE A 11 -13.68 4.46 15.49
C PHE A 11 -13.43 5.80 14.78
N SER A 12 -14.45 6.49 14.26
CA SER A 12 -14.23 7.76 13.55
C SER A 12 -13.55 8.80 14.43
N GLU A 13 -13.98 8.93 15.69
CA GLU A 13 -13.38 9.85 16.66
C GLU A 13 -11.97 9.44 17.08
N ALA A 14 -11.67 8.14 16.99
CA ALA A 14 -10.34 7.58 17.22
C ALA A 14 -9.42 7.69 15.98
N GLY A 15 -9.91 8.26 14.87
CA GLY A 15 -9.13 8.52 13.66
C GLY A 15 -9.32 7.52 12.53
N LEU A 16 -10.28 6.60 12.62
CA LEU A 16 -10.65 5.75 11.48
C LEU A 16 -11.38 6.58 10.42
N SER A 17 -10.79 6.65 9.24
CA SER A 17 -11.43 7.24 8.07
C SER A 17 -11.78 6.16 7.05
N ILE A 18 -13.07 5.99 6.75
CA ILE A 18 -13.55 5.02 5.74
C ILE A 18 -13.84 5.76 4.43
N ILE A 19 -13.35 5.21 3.32
CA ILE A 19 -13.63 5.71 1.96
C ILE A 19 -14.13 4.56 1.09
N GLY A 20 -15.40 4.63 0.67
CA GLY A 20 -15.95 3.76 -0.35
C GLY A 20 -15.41 4.14 -1.73
N VAL A 21 -14.70 3.23 -2.40
CA VAL A 21 -14.16 3.47 -3.74
C VAL A 21 -15.01 2.75 -4.79
N THR A 22 -15.56 3.47 -5.75
CA THR A 22 -16.40 2.90 -6.81
C THR A 22 -15.93 3.32 -8.20
N GLY A 23 -16.14 2.43 -9.18
CA GLY A 23 -15.98 2.75 -10.60
C GLY A 23 -17.26 3.26 -11.27
N GLU A 24 -18.37 3.33 -10.53
CA GLU A 24 -19.66 3.80 -11.01
C GLU A 24 -19.76 5.33 -11.02
N SER A 25 -20.79 5.88 -11.67
CA SER A 25 -21.05 7.31 -11.72
C SER A 25 -21.72 7.82 -10.43
N PRO A 26 -21.62 9.13 -10.14
CA PRO A 26 -22.38 9.76 -9.05
C PRO A 26 -23.88 9.48 -9.14
N SER A 27 -24.45 9.53 -10.35
CA SER A 27 -25.88 9.25 -10.59
C SER A 27 -26.36 7.86 -10.16
N LYS A 28 -25.45 6.88 -10.08
CA LYS A 28 -25.76 5.54 -9.54
C LYS A 28 -25.43 5.43 -8.05
N THR A 29 -24.35 6.09 -7.64
CA THR A 29 -23.79 5.96 -6.30
C THR A 29 -24.59 6.74 -5.27
N GLU A 30 -24.99 7.98 -5.57
CA GLU A 30 -25.70 8.85 -4.60
C GLU A 30 -27.08 8.30 -4.20
N PRO A 31 -27.94 7.80 -5.11
CA PRO A 31 -29.20 7.16 -4.71
C PRO A 31 -28.95 5.92 -3.85
N TRP A 32 -27.93 5.14 -4.17
CA TRP A 32 -27.56 3.96 -3.40
C TRP A 32 -27.09 4.33 -1.99
N VAL A 33 -26.27 5.36 -1.85
CA VAL A 33 -25.79 5.88 -0.55
C VAL A 33 -26.97 6.32 0.31
N LYS A 34 -27.90 7.09 -0.27
CA LYS A 34 -29.12 7.51 0.42
C LYS A 34 -29.99 6.33 0.84
N ALA A 35 -30.17 5.34 -0.03
CA ALA A 35 -30.98 4.15 0.25
C ALA A 35 -30.33 3.20 1.28
N LYS A 36 -29.00 3.15 1.36
CA LYS A 36 -28.26 2.26 2.26
C LYS A 36 -27.75 2.92 3.54
N GLY A 37 -27.94 4.24 3.67
CA GLY A 37 -27.53 5.02 4.84
C GLY A 37 -26.03 4.91 5.12
N ALA A 38 -25.19 4.91 4.10
CA ALA A 38 -23.74 4.83 4.31
C ALA A 38 -23.21 6.11 4.97
N LYS A 39 -22.48 5.96 6.07
CA LYS A 39 -22.02 7.08 6.93
C LYS A 39 -20.60 7.58 6.61
N TYR A 40 -20.01 7.10 5.54
CA TYR A 40 -18.60 7.33 5.20
C TYR A 40 -18.43 7.93 3.81
N ALA A 41 -17.25 8.52 3.56
CA ALA A 41 -16.97 9.23 2.32
C ALA A 41 -16.88 8.29 1.10
N TYR A 42 -17.08 8.84 -0.10
CA TYR A 42 -16.95 8.11 -1.36
C TYR A 42 -15.94 8.75 -2.31
N ALA A 43 -15.21 7.90 -3.03
CA ALA A 43 -14.28 8.30 -4.07
C ALA A 43 -14.54 7.52 -5.37
N TYR A 44 -14.29 8.18 -6.49
CA TYR A 44 -14.56 7.65 -7.82
C TYR A 44 -13.26 7.22 -8.54
N ASP A 45 -13.07 5.91 -8.71
CA ASP A 45 -11.98 5.30 -9.48
C ASP A 45 -12.43 5.04 -10.93
N LYS A 46 -12.63 6.11 -11.69
CA LYS A 46 -13.07 6.03 -13.09
C LYS A 46 -12.10 5.17 -13.90
N GLY A 47 -12.62 4.08 -14.47
CA GLY A 47 -11.82 3.10 -15.22
C GLY A 47 -11.03 2.12 -14.35
N LYS A 48 -11.33 2.01 -13.05
CA LYS A 48 -10.78 1.00 -12.13
C LYS A 48 -9.25 0.99 -12.11
N LYS A 49 -8.61 2.15 -12.18
CA LYS A 49 -7.13 2.27 -12.26
C LYS A 49 -6.52 1.92 -10.91
N LEU A 50 -7.05 2.48 -9.82
CA LEU A 50 -6.61 2.20 -8.46
C LEU A 50 -6.86 0.72 -8.10
N SER A 51 -8.07 0.24 -8.39
CA SER A 51 -8.45 -1.15 -8.12
C SER A 51 -7.51 -2.16 -8.81
N ARG A 52 -7.16 -1.89 -10.08
CA ARG A 52 -6.18 -2.72 -10.82
C ARG A 52 -4.77 -2.59 -10.26
N ALA A 53 -4.33 -1.38 -9.91
CA ALA A 53 -3.02 -1.15 -9.32
C ALA A 53 -2.84 -1.89 -7.98
N LEU A 54 -3.91 -2.00 -7.19
CA LEU A 54 -3.96 -2.75 -5.94
C LEU A 54 -4.25 -4.25 -6.12
N GLY A 55 -4.40 -4.73 -7.36
CA GLY A 55 -4.62 -6.15 -7.65
C GLY A 55 -5.99 -6.67 -7.21
N VAL A 56 -7.01 -5.81 -7.10
CA VAL A 56 -8.38 -6.21 -6.75
C VAL A 56 -8.97 -7.02 -7.90
N THR A 57 -9.36 -8.26 -7.59
CA THR A 57 -9.91 -9.23 -8.58
C THR A 57 -11.37 -9.61 -8.30
N GLY A 58 -11.92 -9.23 -7.15
CA GLY A 58 -13.31 -9.46 -6.76
C GLY A 58 -13.77 -8.40 -5.78
N ILE A 59 -15.07 -8.13 -5.75
CA ILE A 59 -15.72 -7.18 -4.83
C ILE A 59 -16.74 -7.93 -3.94
N PRO A 60 -16.96 -7.49 -2.68
CA PRO A 60 -16.30 -6.35 -2.06
C PRO A 60 -14.87 -6.67 -1.57
N HIS A 61 -13.99 -5.67 -1.61
CA HIS A 61 -12.59 -5.77 -1.16
C HIS A 61 -12.22 -4.48 -0.43
N ALA A 62 -11.49 -4.62 0.66
CA ALA A 62 -11.05 -3.50 1.49
C ALA A 62 -9.56 -3.64 1.82
N PHE A 63 -8.97 -2.49 2.13
CA PHE A 63 -7.59 -2.35 2.59
C PHE A 63 -7.64 -1.51 3.86
N LEU A 64 -6.88 -1.89 4.89
CA LEU A 64 -6.58 -1.03 6.03
C LEU A 64 -5.19 -0.44 5.82
N VAL A 65 -5.12 0.89 5.91
CA VAL A 65 -3.88 1.65 5.79
C VAL A 65 -3.58 2.28 7.13
N ASP A 66 -2.40 2.03 7.67
CA ASP A 66 -1.95 2.63 8.92
C ASP A 66 -1.58 4.12 8.74
N PRO A 67 -1.35 4.88 9.81
CA PRO A 67 -0.96 6.29 9.71
C PRO A 67 0.37 6.54 8.99
N GLY A 68 1.25 5.54 8.94
CA GLY A 68 2.47 5.53 8.11
C GLY A 68 2.20 5.47 6.60
N GLY A 69 0.98 5.16 6.20
CA GLY A 69 0.57 4.95 4.82
C GLY A 69 0.92 3.55 4.29
N THR A 70 1.07 2.56 5.18
CA THR A 70 1.33 1.16 4.85
C THR A 70 0.04 0.36 4.89
N ILE A 71 -0.15 -0.54 3.91
CA ILE A 71 -1.26 -1.49 3.94
C ILE A 71 -0.93 -2.57 4.97
N VAL A 72 -1.67 -2.58 6.08
CA VAL A 72 -1.50 -3.53 7.19
C VAL A 72 -2.51 -4.68 7.14
N TRP A 73 -3.61 -4.50 6.40
CA TRP A 73 -4.60 -5.55 6.16
C TRP A 73 -5.26 -5.39 4.79
N ARG A 74 -5.68 -6.51 4.19
CA ARG A 74 -6.51 -6.53 2.97
C ARG A 74 -7.42 -7.74 2.95
N GLY A 75 -8.63 -7.61 2.42
CA GLY A 75 -9.56 -8.74 2.33
C GLY A 75 -11.01 -8.35 2.09
N HIS A 76 -11.92 -9.27 2.41
CA HIS A 76 -13.35 -8.99 2.40
C HIS A 76 -13.70 -8.08 3.58
N PRO A 77 -14.39 -6.94 3.39
CA PRO A 77 -14.65 -5.97 4.47
C PRO A 77 -15.41 -6.53 5.66
N GLY A 78 -16.24 -7.57 5.47
CA GLY A 78 -16.92 -8.26 6.58
C GLY A 78 -15.97 -9.00 7.54
N ASN A 79 -14.71 -9.19 7.16
CA ASN A 79 -13.68 -9.81 8.02
C ASN A 79 -12.76 -8.76 8.68
N LEU A 80 -13.02 -7.46 8.48
CA LEU A 80 -12.29 -6.41 9.17
C LEU A 80 -12.90 -6.23 10.56
N THR A 81 -12.24 -6.77 11.59
CA THR A 81 -12.74 -6.73 12.95
C THR A 81 -12.24 -5.49 13.71
N PRO A 82 -12.92 -5.09 14.80
CA PRO A 82 -12.43 -4.05 15.69
C PRO A 82 -10.99 -4.25 16.16
N ASP A 83 -10.63 -5.47 16.57
CA ASP A 83 -9.27 -5.79 17.05
C ASP A 83 -8.18 -5.54 16.01
N ILE A 84 -8.49 -5.72 14.71
CA ILE A 84 -7.53 -5.41 13.64
C ILE A 84 -7.34 -3.90 13.54
N ILE A 85 -8.42 -3.13 13.67
CA ILE A 85 -8.38 -1.66 13.58
C ILE A 85 -7.65 -1.08 14.78
N GLU A 86 -8.00 -1.50 16.00
CA GLU A 86 -7.44 -0.99 17.26
C GLU A 86 -5.91 -1.10 17.31
N LYS A 87 -5.34 -2.18 16.76
CA LYS A 87 -3.88 -2.39 16.65
C LYS A 87 -3.16 -1.38 15.74
N HIS A 88 -3.90 -0.63 14.93
CA HIS A 88 -3.37 0.25 13.89
C HIS A 88 -3.92 1.68 13.95
N LEU A 89 -4.59 2.05 15.05
CA LEU A 89 -5.08 3.43 15.27
C LEU A 89 -4.03 4.35 15.91
N ASP A 90 -2.95 3.82 16.47
CA ASP A 90 -1.92 4.65 17.08
C ASP A 90 -1.29 5.61 16.06
N GLY A 91 -1.29 6.91 16.38
CA GLY A 91 -0.88 7.98 15.48
C GLY A 91 -1.89 8.35 14.38
N ALA A 92 -3.13 7.85 14.42
CA ALA A 92 -4.13 8.14 13.40
C ALA A 92 -4.61 9.60 13.42
N LEU A 93 -4.91 10.11 12.22
CA LEU A 93 -5.53 11.42 12.05
C LEU A 93 -6.97 11.39 12.53
N LYS A 94 -7.26 12.05 13.65
CA LYS A 94 -8.64 12.25 14.14
C LYS A 94 -9.51 13.00 13.15
N LYS A 95 -8.91 13.84 12.30
CA LYS A 95 -9.59 14.53 11.20
C LYS A 95 -9.00 14.11 9.85
N PRO A 96 -9.80 13.59 8.92
CA PRO A 96 -9.30 13.18 7.62
C PRO A 96 -8.80 14.36 6.80
N VAL A 97 -7.91 14.07 5.84
CA VAL A 97 -7.23 15.08 5.01
C VAL A 97 -8.19 16.00 4.25
N TRP A 98 -9.39 15.54 3.91
CA TRP A 98 -10.41 16.37 3.22
C TRP A 98 -11.14 17.35 4.14
N GLU A 99 -11.04 17.19 5.46
CA GLU A 99 -11.62 18.09 6.47
C GLU A 99 -10.59 19.05 7.07
N TRP A 100 -9.33 18.97 6.64
CA TRP A 100 -8.29 19.87 7.13
C TRP A 100 -8.56 21.33 6.74
N PRO A 101 -8.22 22.30 7.61
CA PRO A 101 -8.51 23.71 7.39
C PRO A 101 -7.82 24.25 6.14
N ALA A 102 -8.35 25.34 5.56
CA ALA A 102 -7.85 25.94 4.33
C ALA A 102 -6.36 26.35 4.40
N SER A 103 -5.88 26.70 5.59
CA SER A 103 -4.46 26.99 5.88
C SER A 103 -3.52 25.86 5.49
N THR A 104 -3.96 24.60 5.57
CA THR A 104 -3.14 23.41 5.21
C THR A 104 -3.10 23.13 3.69
N LYS A 105 -3.64 24.01 2.84
CA LYS A 105 -3.71 23.81 1.38
C LYS A 105 -2.35 23.48 0.75
N LYS A 106 -1.27 24.13 1.18
CA LYS A 106 0.09 23.88 0.67
C LYS A 106 0.57 22.48 1.08
N LEU A 107 0.43 22.14 2.36
CA LEU A 107 0.72 20.81 2.90
C LEU A 107 -0.05 19.70 2.14
N ARG A 108 -1.37 19.83 2.00
CA ARG A 108 -2.20 18.87 1.24
C ARG A 108 -1.72 18.71 -0.20
N THR A 109 -1.30 19.81 -0.84
CA THR A 109 -0.77 19.79 -2.21
C THR A 109 0.57 19.06 -2.28
N ALA A 110 1.46 19.27 -1.31
CA ALA A 110 2.74 18.59 -1.22
C ALA A 110 2.54 17.08 -1.04
N LEU A 111 1.67 16.67 -0.10
CA LEU A 111 1.30 15.27 0.13
C LEU A 111 0.73 14.61 -1.13
N LYS A 112 -0.23 15.26 -1.80
CA LYS A 112 -0.85 14.75 -3.04
C LYS A 112 0.18 14.54 -4.16
N LYS A 113 1.22 15.36 -4.22
CA LYS A 113 2.29 15.27 -5.22
C LYS A 113 3.42 14.32 -4.82
N GLY A 114 3.40 13.77 -3.61
CA GLY A 114 4.51 13.00 -3.04
C GLY A 114 5.78 13.85 -2.82
N ALA A 115 5.63 15.17 -2.70
CA ALA A 115 6.73 16.10 -2.45
C ALA A 115 7.02 16.15 -0.94
N PHE A 116 7.55 15.05 -0.39
CA PHE A 116 7.65 14.88 1.05
C PHE A 116 8.56 15.89 1.75
N GLY A 117 9.66 16.35 1.13
CA GLY A 117 10.47 17.44 1.69
C GLY A 117 9.65 18.72 1.90
N LYS A 118 8.91 19.15 0.87
CA LYS A 118 7.98 20.29 1.00
C LYS A 118 6.87 20.04 2.02
N ALA A 119 6.41 18.79 2.16
CA ALA A 119 5.41 18.46 3.16
C ALA A 119 5.97 18.58 4.58
N ILE A 120 7.26 18.26 4.79
CA ILE A 120 7.95 18.50 6.06
C ILE A 120 8.05 20.00 6.31
N ASP A 121 8.52 20.81 5.35
CA ASP A 121 8.64 22.26 5.55
C ASP A 121 7.31 22.91 5.95
N GLU A 122 6.23 22.54 5.25
CA GLU A 122 4.89 23.06 5.55
C GLU A 122 4.35 22.52 6.89
N ALA A 123 4.65 21.28 7.25
CA ALA A 123 4.29 20.72 8.55
C ALA A 123 5.05 21.43 9.68
N ASP A 124 6.35 21.60 9.56
CA ASP A 124 7.18 22.28 10.55
C ASP A 124 6.71 23.74 10.73
N ALA A 125 6.36 24.44 9.64
CA ALA A 125 5.77 25.78 9.74
C ALA A 125 4.42 25.78 10.48
N LEU A 126 3.53 24.81 10.20
CA LEU A 126 2.23 24.69 10.86
C LEU A 126 2.36 24.29 12.35
N SER A 127 3.40 23.55 12.71
CA SER A 127 3.68 23.16 14.10
C SER A 127 3.96 24.35 15.03
N GLN A 128 4.35 25.50 14.47
CA GLN A 128 4.64 26.72 15.23
C GLN A 128 3.39 27.56 15.52
N SER A 129 2.21 27.14 15.05
CA SER A 129 0.95 27.85 15.38
C SER A 129 0.42 27.43 16.74
N ASP A 130 -0.36 28.30 17.39
CA ASP A 130 -1.08 27.97 18.63
C ASP A 130 -2.32 27.07 18.41
N ASP A 131 -2.65 26.73 17.16
CA ASP A 131 -3.77 25.86 16.83
C ASP A 131 -3.37 24.39 17.02
N GLU A 132 -3.97 23.75 18.02
CA GLU A 132 -3.72 22.35 18.38
C GLU A 132 -3.96 21.39 17.21
N LEU A 133 -4.97 21.66 16.37
CA LEU A 133 -5.23 20.83 15.19
C LEU A 133 -4.09 20.95 14.17
N LEU A 134 -3.54 22.15 13.97
CA LEU A 134 -2.40 22.34 13.06
C LEU A 134 -1.13 21.66 13.59
N GLN A 135 -0.89 21.71 14.90
CA GLN A 135 0.21 20.98 15.54
C GLN A 135 0.04 19.46 15.39
N GLN A 136 -1.16 18.93 15.62
CA GLN A 136 -1.46 17.50 15.42
C GLN A 136 -1.28 17.08 13.95
N ILE A 137 -1.78 17.88 13.00
CA ILE A 137 -1.58 17.63 11.56
C ILE A 137 -0.09 17.59 11.21
N ALA A 138 0.69 18.53 11.74
CA ALA A 138 2.14 18.57 11.52
C ALA A 138 2.83 17.31 12.06
N GLY A 139 2.53 16.92 13.30
CA GLY A 139 3.07 15.72 13.94
C GLY A 139 2.81 14.46 13.12
N VAL A 140 1.55 14.24 12.71
CA VAL A 140 1.20 13.05 11.93
C VAL A 140 1.87 13.04 10.56
N VAL A 141 2.08 14.19 9.91
CA VAL A 141 2.83 14.23 8.66
C VAL A 141 4.29 13.84 8.86
N ARG A 142 4.95 14.30 9.94
CA ARG A 142 6.33 13.91 10.25
C ARG A 142 6.41 12.41 10.53
N ASP A 143 5.48 11.87 11.31
CA ASP A 143 5.44 10.44 11.61
C ASP A 143 5.10 9.59 10.40
N MET A 144 4.26 10.07 9.48
CA MET A 144 4.02 9.41 8.20
C MET A 144 5.32 9.32 7.38
N VAL A 145 6.13 10.38 7.34
CA VAL A 145 7.42 10.35 6.63
C VAL A 145 8.38 9.36 7.29
N ARG A 146 8.51 9.39 8.62
CA ARG A 146 9.33 8.43 9.38
C ARG A 146 8.87 6.99 9.16
N GLY A 147 7.55 6.77 9.16
CA GLY A 147 6.92 5.47 8.89
C GLY A 147 7.27 4.93 7.50
N LYS A 148 7.46 5.79 6.49
CA LYS A 148 7.93 5.36 5.17
C LYS A 148 9.38 4.86 5.19
N VAL A 149 10.24 5.47 6.01
CA VAL A 149 11.61 4.98 6.20
C VAL A 149 11.62 3.69 7.02
N ALA A 150 10.81 3.60 8.07
CA ALA A 150 10.64 2.37 8.85
C ALA A 150 10.12 1.21 7.98
N ALA A 151 9.14 1.46 7.11
CA ALA A 151 8.67 0.48 6.13
C ALA A 151 9.77 0.05 5.16
N LEU A 152 10.69 0.96 4.80
CA LEU A 152 11.86 0.61 3.98
C LEU A 152 12.82 -0.34 4.70
N LYS A 153 13.06 -0.12 6.00
CA LYS A 153 13.83 -1.04 6.85
C LYS A 153 13.17 -2.41 6.95
N SER A 154 11.87 -2.44 7.24
CA SER A 154 11.11 -3.70 7.31
C SER A 154 11.17 -4.49 6.00
N LEU A 155 11.09 -3.83 4.84
CA LEU A 155 11.26 -4.49 3.54
C LEU A 155 12.67 -5.06 3.35
N LYS A 156 13.70 -4.37 3.84
CA LYS A 156 15.09 -4.87 3.82
C LYS A 156 15.20 -6.11 4.69
N ASP A 157 14.68 -6.07 5.92
CA ASP A 157 14.76 -7.19 6.87
C ASP A 157 13.97 -8.41 6.38
N GLN A 158 12.85 -8.19 5.68
CA GLN A 158 12.08 -9.24 5.01
C GLN A 158 12.76 -9.80 3.76
N GLY A 159 13.85 -9.18 3.28
CA GLY A 159 14.54 -9.54 2.06
C GLY A 159 13.83 -9.13 0.76
N ASP A 160 12.78 -8.28 0.80
CA ASP A 160 12.13 -7.74 -0.40
C ASP A 160 12.95 -6.56 -0.98
N TYR A 161 14.18 -6.89 -1.40
CA TYR A 161 15.16 -5.92 -1.87
C TYR A 161 14.72 -5.18 -3.13
N LEU A 162 13.92 -5.79 -4.00
CA LEU A 162 13.34 -5.09 -5.15
C LEU A 162 12.38 -3.97 -4.69
N ALA A 163 11.55 -4.22 -3.67
CA ALA A 163 10.73 -3.17 -3.09
C ALA A 163 11.60 -2.08 -2.43
N VAL A 164 12.67 -2.47 -1.72
CA VAL A 164 13.62 -1.50 -1.14
C VAL A 164 14.20 -0.58 -2.21
N VAL A 165 14.78 -1.12 -3.28
CA VAL A 165 15.40 -0.27 -4.32
C VAL A 165 14.37 0.59 -5.07
N THR A 166 13.14 0.11 -5.22
CA THR A 166 12.08 0.85 -5.94
C THR A 166 11.52 1.98 -5.07
N ARG A 167 11.11 1.68 -3.83
CA ARG A 167 10.51 2.65 -2.90
C ARG A 167 11.56 3.60 -2.34
N GLY A 168 12.71 3.06 -1.91
CA GLY A 168 13.79 3.85 -1.35
C GLY A 168 14.32 4.89 -2.33
N LYS A 169 14.48 4.57 -3.63
CA LYS A 169 14.94 5.55 -4.63
C LYS A 169 13.96 6.72 -4.76
N ALA A 170 12.66 6.44 -4.77
CA ALA A 170 11.63 7.48 -4.83
C ALA A 170 11.64 8.33 -3.55
N LEU A 171 11.74 7.68 -2.39
CA LEU A 171 11.75 8.32 -1.08
C LEU A 171 12.99 9.21 -0.86
N ALA A 172 14.19 8.68 -1.10
CA ALA A 172 15.45 9.43 -1.00
C ALA A 172 15.48 10.64 -1.95
N LYS A 173 14.89 10.53 -3.15
CA LYS A 173 14.74 11.67 -4.06
C LYS A 173 13.76 12.72 -3.50
N ALA A 174 12.62 12.29 -2.96
CA ALA A 174 11.59 13.17 -2.44
C ALA A 174 12.00 13.89 -1.13
N LEU A 175 12.99 13.34 -0.42
CA LEU A 175 13.51 13.81 0.87
C LEU A 175 14.99 14.24 0.77
N LYS A 176 15.46 14.61 -0.41
CA LYS A 176 16.83 15.10 -0.58
C LYS A 176 17.05 16.33 0.31
N GLY A 177 18.06 16.27 1.18
CA GLY A 177 18.38 17.34 2.14
C GLY A 177 17.71 17.18 3.52
N TYR A 178 17.00 16.08 3.76
CA TYR A 178 16.39 15.76 5.06
C TYR A 178 17.00 14.47 5.63
N PRO A 179 17.08 14.32 6.97
CA PRO A 179 17.63 13.13 7.62
C PRO A 179 16.97 11.82 7.16
N GLU A 180 15.65 11.83 6.98
CA GLU A 180 14.90 10.67 6.50
C GLU A 180 15.27 10.26 5.07
N GLY A 181 15.68 11.23 4.24
CA GLY A 181 16.19 11.00 2.90
C GLY A 181 17.60 10.42 2.89
N GLU A 182 18.47 10.87 3.79
CA GLU A 182 19.81 10.31 3.99
C GLU A 182 19.75 8.88 4.49
N GLU A 183 18.87 8.60 5.45
CA GLU A 183 18.63 7.26 5.96
C GLU A 183 18.10 6.31 4.86
N ALA A 184 17.12 6.77 4.07
CA ALA A 184 16.66 6.02 2.91
C ALA A 184 17.79 5.76 1.89
N ALA A 185 18.68 6.74 1.66
CA ALA A 185 19.83 6.59 0.78
C ALA A 185 20.87 5.59 1.32
N ALA A 186 21.11 5.57 2.64
CA ALA A 186 21.99 4.60 3.29
C ALA A 186 21.47 3.16 3.12
N ILE A 187 20.18 2.93 3.40
CA ILE A 187 19.53 1.61 3.21
C ILE A 187 19.67 1.14 1.76
N LEU A 188 19.49 2.03 0.78
CA LEU A 188 19.69 1.72 -0.63
C LEU A 188 21.14 1.33 -0.94
N ALA A 189 22.12 2.02 -0.33
CA ALA A 189 23.53 1.76 -0.56
C ALA A 189 23.93 0.38 -0.03
N GLU A 190 23.43 -0.01 1.15
CA GLU A 190 23.64 -1.35 1.71
C GLU A 190 23.12 -2.44 0.77
N VAL A 191 21.84 -2.36 0.39
CA VAL A 191 21.20 -3.35 -0.51
C VAL A 191 21.88 -3.40 -1.88
N LYS A 192 22.40 -2.27 -2.38
CA LYS A 192 23.14 -2.23 -3.66
C LYS A 192 24.55 -2.81 -3.56
N LYS A 193 25.17 -2.83 -2.37
CA LYS A 193 26.51 -3.40 -2.18
C LYS A 193 26.44 -4.92 -1.98
N ASP A 194 25.39 -5.43 -1.35
CA ASP A 194 25.19 -6.85 -1.07
C ASP A 194 25.06 -7.71 -2.36
N PRO A 195 26.01 -8.64 -2.62
CA PRO A 195 25.94 -9.56 -3.74
C PRO A 195 24.73 -10.49 -3.76
N MET A 196 24.26 -10.96 -2.59
CA MET A 196 23.06 -11.79 -2.48
C MET A 196 21.82 -10.97 -2.80
N ALA A 197 21.72 -9.75 -2.24
CA ALA A 197 20.61 -8.85 -2.57
C ALA A 197 20.51 -8.56 -4.07
N LYS A 198 21.63 -8.38 -4.78
CA LYS A 198 21.63 -8.25 -6.25
C LYS A 198 21.00 -9.45 -6.96
N LYS A 199 21.34 -10.68 -6.53
CA LYS A 199 20.77 -11.92 -7.10
C LYS A 199 19.27 -12.00 -6.82
N VAL A 200 18.86 -11.73 -5.59
CA VAL A 200 17.45 -11.69 -5.17
C VAL A 200 16.67 -10.65 -6.00
N ILE A 201 17.15 -9.41 -6.12
CA ILE A 201 16.52 -8.36 -6.94
C ILE A 201 16.29 -8.83 -8.38
N LYS A 202 17.30 -9.48 -9.00
CA LYS A 202 17.19 -10.02 -10.37
C LYS A 202 16.09 -11.08 -10.46
N ALA A 203 16.02 -12.00 -9.49
CA ALA A 203 14.98 -13.01 -9.42
C ALA A 203 13.60 -12.40 -9.20
N GLN A 204 13.44 -11.48 -8.26
CA GLN A 204 12.17 -10.79 -8.00
C GLN A 204 11.65 -10.04 -9.24
N LYS A 205 12.53 -9.38 -10.00
CA LYS A 205 12.14 -8.74 -11.28
C LYS A 205 11.63 -9.77 -12.29
N ALA A 206 12.34 -10.89 -12.42
CA ALA A 206 11.95 -11.96 -13.33
C ALA A 206 10.61 -12.60 -12.89
N LEU A 207 10.40 -12.83 -11.60
CA LEU A 207 9.14 -13.33 -11.04
C LEU A 207 7.96 -12.41 -11.36
N ARG A 208 8.10 -11.10 -11.14
CA ARG A 208 7.05 -10.11 -11.48
C ARG A 208 6.68 -10.14 -12.96
N LYS A 209 7.67 -10.23 -13.85
CA LYS A 209 7.43 -10.36 -15.30
C LYS A 209 6.72 -11.67 -15.63
N ILE A 210 7.22 -12.79 -15.09
CA ILE A 210 6.62 -14.12 -15.29
C ILE A 210 5.16 -14.13 -14.83
N GLU A 211 4.86 -13.57 -13.66
CA GLU A 211 3.49 -13.50 -13.14
C GLU A 211 2.57 -12.71 -14.08
N ALA A 212 3.00 -11.52 -14.53
CA ALA A 212 2.23 -10.69 -15.45
C ALA A 212 1.95 -11.41 -16.79
N ASP A 213 2.95 -12.10 -17.34
CA ASP A 213 2.80 -12.87 -18.58
C ASP A 213 1.86 -14.08 -18.37
N ALA A 214 1.99 -14.76 -17.22
CA ALA A 214 1.21 -15.95 -16.89
C ALA A 214 -0.28 -15.66 -16.63
N GLN A 215 -0.64 -14.43 -16.22
CA GLN A 215 -2.04 -14.02 -16.08
C GLN A 215 -2.82 -14.18 -17.40
N LYS A 216 -2.18 -13.92 -18.54
CA LYS A 216 -2.80 -13.99 -19.87
C LYS A 216 -2.90 -15.41 -20.42
N LEU A 217 -2.14 -16.36 -19.87
CA LEU A 217 -2.13 -17.74 -20.36
C LEU A 217 -3.46 -18.45 -20.08
N ARG A 218 -3.90 -19.25 -21.07
CA ARG A 218 -5.08 -20.12 -21.03
C ARG A 218 -4.75 -21.58 -21.37
N SER A 219 -3.47 -21.92 -21.47
CA SER A 219 -3.00 -23.28 -21.82
C SER A 219 -2.31 -23.92 -20.62
N ALA A 220 -2.77 -25.11 -20.22
CA ALA A 220 -2.18 -25.88 -19.13
C ALA A 220 -0.72 -26.26 -19.42
N ARG A 221 -0.40 -26.69 -20.65
CA ARG A 221 0.98 -27.00 -21.08
C ARG A 221 1.91 -25.79 -20.92
N LYS A 222 1.46 -24.60 -21.34
CA LYS A 222 2.26 -23.37 -21.19
C LYS A 222 2.44 -22.99 -19.72
N LEU A 223 1.42 -23.18 -18.88
CA LEU A 223 1.53 -22.95 -17.43
C LEU A 223 2.52 -23.90 -16.76
N LYS A 224 2.54 -25.19 -17.13
CA LYS A 224 3.52 -26.16 -16.63
C LYS A 224 4.96 -25.73 -16.93
N ALA A 225 5.22 -25.26 -18.15
CA ALA A 225 6.54 -24.74 -18.52
C ALA A 225 6.93 -23.49 -17.71
N VAL A 226 5.97 -22.60 -17.43
CA VAL A 226 6.19 -21.43 -16.58
C VAL A 226 6.49 -21.83 -15.13
N ILE A 227 5.76 -22.80 -14.57
CA ILE A 227 6.01 -23.32 -13.21
C ILE A 227 7.44 -23.83 -13.09
N HIS A 228 7.89 -24.67 -14.01
CA HIS A 228 9.26 -25.18 -14.01
C HIS A 228 10.30 -24.06 -14.11
N LYS A 229 10.04 -23.03 -14.93
CA LYS A 229 10.89 -21.84 -15.02
C LYS A 229 10.97 -21.08 -13.70
N VAL A 230 9.87 -20.96 -12.96
CA VAL A 230 9.85 -20.31 -11.63
C VAL A 230 10.67 -21.12 -10.64
N GLN A 231 10.48 -22.44 -10.58
CA GLN A 231 11.24 -23.33 -9.68
C GLN A 231 12.75 -23.23 -9.93
N LYS A 232 13.18 -23.31 -11.21
CA LYS A 232 14.59 -23.19 -11.60
C LYS A 232 15.18 -21.80 -11.29
N LEU A 233 14.37 -20.74 -11.37
CA LEU A 233 14.81 -19.39 -11.06
C LEU A 233 15.12 -19.22 -9.56
N THR A 234 14.38 -19.92 -8.68
CA THR A 234 14.50 -19.77 -7.23
C THR A 234 15.32 -20.87 -6.55
N GLU A 235 15.65 -21.95 -7.25
CA GLU A 235 16.42 -23.10 -6.73
C GLU A 235 17.70 -22.72 -5.98
N LYS A 236 18.44 -21.70 -6.47
CA LYS A 236 19.70 -21.24 -5.87
C LYS A 236 19.53 -20.07 -4.88
N LEU A 237 18.31 -19.83 -4.43
CA LEU A 237 17.93 -18.71 -3.56
C LEU A 237 17.21 -19.19 -2.30
N ALA A 238 17.64 -20.34 -1.76
CA ALA A 238 17.12 -20.92 -0.54
C ALA A 238 17.07 -19.90 0.61
N ASP A 239 16.01 -19.95 1.40
CA ASP A 239 15.72 -19.08 2.56
C ASP A 239 15.56 -17.60 2.24
N THR A 240 15.52 -17.23 0.96
CA THR A 240 15.30 -15.83 0.55
C THR A 240 13.83 -15.49 0.35
N HIS A 241 13.53 -14.20 0.39
CA HIS A 241 12.23 -13.69 -0.01
C HIS A 241 11.84 -14.07 -1.45
N ALA A 242 12.80 -14.13 -2.36
CA ALA A 242 12.54 -14.49 -3.76
C ALA A 242 12.07 -15.95 -3.90
N GLU A 243 12.60 -16.87 -3.09
CA GLU A 243 12.12 -18.25 -3.06
C GLU A 243 10.67 -18.32 -2.57
N LYS A 244 10.36 -17.68 -1.44
CA LYS A 244 9.00 -17.61 -0.90
C LYS A 244 8.01 -17.05 -1.93
N GLN A 245 8.40 -15.98 -2.65
CA GLN A 245 7.61 -15.43 -3.76
C GLN A 245 7.44 -16.43 -4.92
N GLY A 246 8.50 -17.16 -5.28
CA GLY A 246 8.46 -18.19 -6.31
C GLY A 246 7.50 -19.31 -5.96
N GLN A 247 7.58 -19.86 -4.74
CA GLN A 247 6.71 -20.90 -4.24
C GLN A 247 5.23 -20.45 -4.25
N ALA A 248 4.93 -19.24 -3.78
CA ALA A 248 3.58 -18.68 -3.82
C ALA A 248 3.05 -18.48 -5.26
N LEU A 249 3.92 -18.10 -6.20
CA LEU A 249 3.56 -18.01 -7.61
C LEU A 249 3.28 -19.40 -8.21
N VAL A 250 4.14 -20.39 -7.94
CA VAL A 250 3.95 -21.78 -8.39
C VAL A 250 2.58 -22.30 -7.94
N ALA A 251 2.25 -22.18 -6.65
CA ALA A 251 0.97 -22.64 -6.11
C ALA A 251 -0.24 -22.01 -6.83
N ARG A 252 -0.20 -20.70 -7.11
CA ARG A 252 -1.25 -19.99 -7.86
C ARG A 252 -1.36 -20.48 -9.30
N LEU A 253 -0.23 -20.70 -9.97
CA LEU A 253 -0.19 -21.18 -11.34
C LEU A 253 -0.67 -22.64 -11.45
N GLU A 254 -0.35 -23.49 -10.48
CA GLU A 254 -0.84 -24.86 -10.41
C GLU A 254 -2.36 -24.90 -10.23
N LYS A 255 -2.93 -24.07 -9.34
CA LYS A 255 -4.38 -23.94 -9.19
C LYS A 255 -5.04 -23.54 -10.51
N LYS A 256 -4.48 -22.54 -11.21
CA LYS A 256 -4.97 -22.10 -12.52
C LYS A 256 -4.85 -23.19 -13.58
N MET A 257 -3.73 -23.92 -13.61
CA MET A 257 -3.48 -25.00 -14.55
C MET A 257 -4.49 -26.14 -14.37
N LYS A 258 -4.70 -26.59 -13.12
CA LYS A 258 -5.70 -27.61 -12.77
C LYS A 258 -7.11 -27.20 -13.21
N ALA A 259 -7.48 -25.92 -13.03
CA ALA A 259 -8.78 -25.41 -13.47
C ALA A 259 -8.95 -25.43 -15.00
N LEU A 260 -7.87 -25.29 -15.77
CA LEU A 260 -7.90 -25.37 -17.24
C LEU A 260 -7.90 -26.81 -17.76
N GLN A 261 -7.38 -27.78 -17.00
CA GLN A 261 -7.41 -29.21 -17.37
C GLN A 261 -8.76 -29.87 -17.10
N ARG A 262 -9.59 -29.25 -16.25
CA ARG A 262 -10.96 -29.70 -15.94
C ARG A 262 -12.01 -29.12 -16.91
N ARG A 263 -11.61 -28.28 -17.85
CA ARG A 263 -12.44 -27.69 -18.90
C ARG A 263 -12.14 -28.37 -20.21
#